data_AF-A0A9R0Q790-F1
#
_entry.id   AF-A0A9R0Q790-F1
#
_cell.length_a   1.000
_cell.length_b   1.000
_cell.length_c   1.000
_cell.angle_alpha   90.00
_cell.angle_beta   90.00
_cell.angle_gamma   90.00
#
_symmetry.space_group_name_H-M   'P 1'
#
loop_
_entity.id
_entity.type
_entity.pdbx_description
1 polymer ?
#
loop_
_entity_poly.entity_id
_entity_poly.type
_entity_poly.pdbx_seq_one_letter_code
_entity_poly.pdbx_strand_id
1 'polypeptide(L)'
;MDLYVFATPYRIGWDYYTRAHQHTFEIKSWEEAGEMEYVKLHGVAIFLMPSGMLGTLLSLIDVIPLFSNTIWGQDANLAFLKKHMGASFEKRSQPWASNIRKEDVHSGDFLALSKIRGRWGGFQTLEKWVTGAFAGHTAVCLKDENGTLWVAESGYENKKGEEVIAIVPWDEWWGVALKDDSNPQVMAAMSMWTRLQPRYASNMWNEALNKRLGTEQLDLHGIISETERRGMSFNQLLTIPEQDEWEYSDGKSTTCVAFILAMYKAAGVFAPFTESIQVTEFTIRDAYTLRIFEDNRTRLPGWCNGDADGLPFCQILGEYKMELPEYNTIQPYANMNENCPSSPPTYSRPLRC
;
A
#
# COMPACT_ATOMS: atom_id res chain seq x y z
N MET A 1 -9.72 -30.84 6.30
CA MET A 1 -8.78 -31.51 5.37
C MET A 1 -8.15 -30.36 4.66
N ASP A 2 -6.96 -30.05 5.11
CA ASP A 2 -6.30 -28.80 4.84
C ASP A 2 -5.25 -29.16 3.77
N LEU A 3 -5.15 -28.37 2.71
CA LEU A 3 -4.30 -28.72 1.57
C LEU A 3 -2.88 -28.23 1.85
N TYR A 4 -1.92 -29.14 1.77
CA TYR A 4 -0.50 -28.82 1.89
C TYR A 4 0.13 -28.87 0.50
N VAL A 5 0.80 -27.79 0.11
CA VAL A 5 1.53 -27.68 -1.15
C VAL A 5 3.03 -27.74 -0.84
N PHE A 6 3.72 -28.68 -1.47
CA PHE A 6 5.15 -28.97 -1.30
C PHE A 6 5.90 -28.50 -2.53
N ALA A 7 6.72 -27.46 -2.41
CA ALA A 7 7.41 -26.83 -3.52
C ALA A 7 8.94 -26.89 -3.38
N THR A 8 9.59 -27.10 -4.52
CA THR A 8 11.01 -26.83 -4.77
C THR A 8 11.09 -25.85 -5.95
N PRO A 9 12.26 -25.28 -6.30
CA PRO A 9 12.42 -24.52 -7.54
C PRO A 9 12.18 -25.35 -8.83
N TYR A 10 12.05 -26.67 -8.71
CA TYR A 10 11.88 -27.63 -9.80
C TYR A 10 10.41 -28.04 -9.93
N ARG A 11 9.77 -28.46 -8.82
CA ARG A 11 8.40 -28.99 -8.81
C ARG A 11 7.45 -28.32 -7.82
N ILE A 12 6.15 -28.50 -8.08
CA ILE A 12 5.08 -28.33 -7.09
C ILE A 12 4.30 -29.65 -6.98
N GLY A 13 4.27 -30.22 -5.77
CA GLY A 13 3.36 -31.31 -5.39
C GLY A 13 2.37 -30.85 -4.31
N TRP A 14 1.34 -31.64 -4.03
CA TRP A 14 0.36 -31.32 -3.00
C TRP A 14 -0.34 -32.57 -2.46
N ASP A 15 -0.86 -32.48 -1.22
CA ASP A 15 -1.62 -33.55 -0.57
C ASP A 15 -2.60 -33.00 0.49
N TYR A 16 -3.61 -33.78 0.87
CA TYR A 16 -4.66 -33.38 1.81
C TYR A 16 -4.50 -34.04 3.17
N TYR A 17 -4.17 -33.26 4.19
CA TYR A 17 -3.97 -33.77 5.55
C TYR A 17 -5.05 -33.30 6.53
N THR A 18 -5.17 -34.02 7.63
CA THR A 18 -5.99 -33.66 8.79
C THR A 18 -5.07 -33.28 9.94
N ARG A 19 -5.54 -32.44 10.86
CA ARG A 19 -4.78 -32.04 12.07
C ARG A 19 -4.59 -33.17 13.09
N ALA A 20 -5.00 -34.38 12.76
CA ALA A 20 -4.84 -35.58 13.57
C ALA A 20 -4.01 -36.61 12.79
N HIS A 21 -3.31 -37.47 13.53
CA HIS A 21 -2.38 -38.48 13.01
C HIS A 21 -1.11 -37.92 12.35
N GLN A 22 -0.13 -38.79 12.15
CA GLN A 22 1.12 -38.50 11.46
C GLN A 22 0.93 -38.76 9.97
N HIS A 23 1.34 -37.80 9.14
CA HIS A 23 1.26 -37.87 7.68
C HIS A 23 2.66 -37.98 7.08
N THR A 24 2.77 -38.43 5.83
CA THR A 24 4.06 -38.62 5.15
C THR A 24 3.92 -38.32 3.66
N PHE A 25 4.64 -37.31 3.19
CA PHE A 25 4.74 -36.95 1.78
C PHE A 25 5.98 -37.63 1.17
N GLU A 26 5.81 -38.47 0.15
CA GLU A 26 6.89 -39.25 -0.46
C GLU A 26 7.28 -38.70 -1.84
N ILE A 27 8.49 -38.13 -1.95
CA ILE A 27 9.08 -37.74 -3.24
C ILE A 27 9.76 -38.98 -3.86
N LYS A 28 9.02 -39.70 -4.70
CA LYS A 28 9.42 -40.99 -5.29
C LYS A 28 10.64 -40.92 -6.22
N SER A 29 10.90 -39.76 -6.82
CA SER A 29 12.06 -39.51 -7.68
C SER A 29 12.32 -38.02 -7.80
N TRP A 30 13.57 -37.61 -7.60
CA TRP A 30 14.06 -36.26 -7.92
C TRP A 30 14.01 -36.02 -9.44
N GLU A 31 13.79 -34.77 -9.85
CA GLU A 31 13.62 -34.40 -11.26
C GLU A 31 14.99 -34.24 -11.93
N GLU A 32 15.90 -33.56 -11.24
CA GLU A 32 17.33 -33.49 -11.55
C GLU A 32 18.17 -33.67 -10.28
N ALA A 33 19.47 -33.92 -10.43
CA ALA A 33 20.39 -34.03 -9.29
C ALA A 33 20.44 -32.75 -8.43
N GLY A 34 20.29 -31.59 -9.05
CA GLY A 34 20.25 -30.28 -8.38
C GLY A 34 19.05 -30.09 -7.45
N GLU A 35 17.94 -30.80 -7.65
CA GLU A 35 16.80 -30.74 -6.74
C GLU A 35 17.13 -31.43 -5.40
N MET A 36 17.76 -32.60 -5.45
CA MET A 36 18.20 -33.30 -4.23
C MET A 36 19.26 -32.50 -3.47
N GLU A 37 20.13 -31.77 -4.16
CA GLU A 37 21.12 -30.89 -3.53
C GLU A 37 20.46 -29.64 -2.92
N TYR A 38 19.54 -29.00 -3.66
CA TYR A 38 18.73 -27.89 -3.14
C TYR A 38 17.98 -28.29 -1.87
N VAL A 39 17.31 -29.44 -1.86
CA VAL A 39 16.50 -29.91 -0.71
C VAL A 39 17.36 -30.27 0.50
N LYS A 40 18.61 -30.71 0.29
CA LYS A 40 19.56 -30.93 1.40
C LYS A 40 20.08 -29.64 2.03
N LEU A 41 20.10 -28.53 1.28
CA LEU A 41 20.64 -27.24 1.70
C LEU A 41 19.56 -26.29 2.24
N HIS A 42 18.36 -26.30 1.66
CA HIS A 42 17.28 -25.32 1.92
C HIS A 42 15.94 -25.98 2.31
N GLY A 43 15.86 -27.31 2.33
CA GLY A 43 14.62 -28.05 2.61
C GLY A 43 13.60 -28.03 1.46
N VAL A 44 12.33 -28.29 1.81
CA VAL A 44 11.17 -28.19 0.91
C VAL A 44 10.26 -27.10 1.47
N ALA A 45 9.79 -26.18 0.62
CA ALA A 45 8.83 -25.17 1.04
C ALA A 45 7.44 -25.80 1.19
N ILE A 46 6.83 -25.66 2.37
CA ILE A 46 5.51 -26.24 2.69
C ILE A 46 4.51 -25.12 2.92
N PHE A 47 3.55 -24.97 2.00
CA PHE A 47 2.48 -23.97 2.10
C PHE A 47 1.18 -24.64 2.54
N LEU A 48 0.62 -24.18 3.65
CA LEU A 48 -0.73 -24.54 4.08
C LEU A 48 -1.75 -23.68 3.35
N MET A 49 -2.69 -24.32 2.64
CA MET A 49 -3.90 -23.68 2.08
C MET A 49 -5.14 -24.18 2.84
N PRO A 50 -5.59 -23.47 3.90
CA PRO A 50 -6.67 -23.93 4.78
C PRO A 50 -8.01 -24.17 4.06
N SER A 51 -8.25 -23.45 2.95
CA SER A 51 -9.49 -23.53 2.18
C SER A 51 -9.54 -24.67 1.14
N GLY A 52 -8.46 -25.44 0.99
CA GLY A 52 -8.35 -26.52 -0.01
C GLY A 52 -8.34 -26.04 -1.46
N MET A 53 -8.16 -26.93 -2.46
CA MET A 53 -8.13 -26.49 -3.87
C MET A 53 -9.42 -25.79 -4.29
N LEU A 54 -10.58 -26.26 -3.83
CA LEU A 54 -11.87 -25.66 -4.20
C LEU A 54 -11.99 -24.23 -3.65
N GLY A 55 -11.59 -24.00 -2.41
CA GLY A 55 -11.58 -22.65 -1.83
C GLY A 55 -10.57 -21.74 -2.53
N THR A 56 -9.35 -22.21 -2.80
CA THR A 56 -8.34 -21.45 -3.56
C THR A 56 -8.83 -21.11 -4.97
N LEU A 57 -9.47 -22.05 -5.67
CA LEU A 57 -10.04 -21.81 -7.01
C LEU A 57 -11.19 -20.79 -6.98
N LEU A 58 -12.05 -20.84 -5.95
CA LEU A 58 -13.09 -19.83 -5.74
C LEU A 58 -12.48 -18.45 -5.42
N SER A 59 -11.41 -18.38 -4.62
CA SER A 59 -10.68 -17.12 -4.40
C SER A 59 -10.04 -16.57 -5.67
N LEU A 60 -9.54 -17.43 -6.56
CA LEU A 60 -9.05 -17.00 -7.89
C LEU A 60 -10.19 -16.44 -8.77
N ILE A 61 -11.42 -16.97 -8.66
CA ILE A 61 -12.59 -16.42 -9.36
C ILE A 61 -12.99 -15.04 -8.82
N ASP A 62 -12.84 -14.78 -7.51
CA ASP A 62 -13.04 -13.44 -6.93
C ASP A 62 -11.92 -12.44 -7.31
N VAL A 63 -10.67 -12.91 -7.53
CA VAL A 63 -9.48 -12.04 -7.68
C VAL A 63 -9.05 -11.79 -9.13
N ILE A 64 -9.12 -12.78 -10.03
CA ILE A 64 -8.71 -12.62 -11.44
C ILE A 64 -9.48 -11.50 -12.17
N PRO A 65 -10.81 -11.31 -11.99
CA PRO A 65 -11.55 -10.24 -12.65
C PRO A 65 -11.06 -8.83 -12.34
N LEU A 66 -10.47 -8.62 -11.15
CA LEU A 66 -10.07 -7.30 -10.65
C LEU A 66 -9.05 -6.60 -11.56
N PHE A 67 -8.20 -7.37 -12.24
CA PHE A 67 -7.16 -6.86 -13.12
C PHE A 67 -7.66 -6.56 -14.56
N SER A 68 -8.92 -6.88 -14.87
CA SER A 68 -9.50 -6.68 -16.20
C SER A 68 -9.73 -5.19 -16.49
N ASN A 69 -9.20 -4.69 -17.61
CA ASN A 69 -9.47 -3.32 -18.08
C ASN A 69 -10.79 -3.25 -18.87
N THR A 70 -11.89 -3.59 -18.20
CA THR A 70 -13.25 -3.63 -18.77
C THR A 70 -14.27 -3.14 -17.74
N ILE A 71 -15.50 -2.87 -18.17
CA ILE A 71 -16.60 -2.55 -17.24
C ILE A 71 -16.86 -3.72 -16.28
N TRP A 72 -16.77 -4.98 -16.74
CA TRP A 72 -16.85 -6.16 -15.87
C TRP A 72 -15.75 -6.19 -14.80
N GLY A 73 -14.52 -5.81 -15.16
CA GLY A 73 -13.44 -5.62 -14.20
C GLY A 73 -13.73 -4.52 -13.18
N GLN A 74 -14.28 -3.39 -13.64
CA GLN A 74 -14.71 -2.30 -12.75
C GLN A 74 -15.79 -2.76 -11.77
N ASP A 75 -16.85 -3.40 -12.26
CA ASP A 75 -17.94 -3.92 -11.44
C ASP A 75 -17.44 -4.99 -10.44
N ALA A 76 -16.44 -5.80 -10.82
CA ALA A 76 -15.79 -6.74 -9.91
C ALA A 76 -14.99 -6.04 -8.79
N ASN A 77 -14.22 -4.99 -9.10
CA ASN A 77 -13.52 -4.19 -8.08
C ASN A 77 -14.51 -3.53 -7.11
N LEU A 78 -15.58 -2.94 -7.62
CA LEU A 78 -16.64 -2.31 -6.83
C LEU A 78 -17.36 -3.34 -5.94
N ALA A 79 -17.68 -4.52 -6.47
CA ALA A 79 -18.30 -5.61 -5.73
C ALA A 79 -17.37 -6.17 -4.66
N PHE A 80 -16.07 -6.33 -4.95
CA PHE A 80 -15.07 -6.83 -4.00
C PHE A 80 -14.91 -5.87 -2.82
N LEU A 81 -14.65 -4.59 -3.07
CA LEU A 81 -14.48 -3.57 -2.02
C LEU A 81 -15.76 -3.41 -1.19
N LYS A 82 -16.94 -3.45 -1.81
CA LYS A 82 -18.22 -3.46 -1.09
C LYS A 82 -18.42 -4.70 -0.21
N LYS A 83 -18.05 -5.89 -0.71
CA LYS A 83 -18.17 -7.19 -0.01
C LYS A 83 -17.17 -7.34 1.15
N HIS A 84 -15.95 -6.83 1.00
CA HIS A 84 -14.84 -7.07 1.93
C HIS A 84 -14.46 -5.86 2.82
N MET A 85 -14.96 -4.65 2.50
CA MET A 85 -14.69 -3.43 3.26
C MET A 85 -15.95 -2.60 3.57
N GLY A 86 -17.11 -2.95 3.00
CA GLY A 86 -18.36 -2.20 3.19
C GLY A 86 -18.48 -0.91 2.36
N ALA A 87 -17.54 -0.65 1.45
CA ALA A 87 -17.43 0.58 0.68
C ALA A 87 -18.69 0.96 -0.14
N SER A 88 -19.00 2.25 -0.17
CA SER A 88 -20.16 2.87 -0.80
C SER A 88 -19.78 3.75 -2.01
N PHE A 89 -19.63 3.10 -3.16
CA PHE A 89 -19.38 3.76 -4.45
C PHE A 89 -20.64 4.47 -4.99
N GLU A 90 -21.04 5.56 -4.35
CA GLU A 90 -22.04 6.49 -4.89
C GLU A 90 -21.49 7.18 -6.15
N LYS A 91 -22.31 7.34 -7.19
CA LYS A 91 -21.92 8.12 -8.38
C LYS A 91 -22.13 9.61 -8.16
N ARG A 92 -21.17 10.41 -8.61
CA ARG A 92 -21.18 11.88 -8.58
C ARG A 92 -21.97 12.43 -9.77
N SER A 93 -22.57 13.60 -9.57
CA SER A 93 -23.06 14.42 -10.69
C SER A 93 -21.89 14.86 -11.58
N GLN A 94 -22.17 15.16 -12.84
CA GLN A 94 -21.18 15.73 -13.75
C GLN A 94 -21.08 17.26 -13.54
N PRO A 95 -19.89 17.86 -13.75
CA PRO A 95 -18.65 17.27 -14.27
C PRO A 95 -17.87 16.48 -13.20
N TRP A 96 -17.26 15.37 -13.62
CA TRP A 96 -16.44 14.51 -12.76
C TRP A 96 -14.99 15.01 -12.56
N ALA A 97 -14.62 16.13 -13.17
CA ALA A 97 -13.31 16.75 -13.04
C ALA A 97 -13.47 18.23 -12.67
N SER A 98 -12.77 18.68 -11.62
CA SER A 98 -12.77 20.07 -11.17
C SER A 98 -11.86 20.94 -12.03
N ASN A 99 -12.26 22.20 -12.24
CA ASN A 99 -11.40 23.21 -12.87
C ASN A 99 -10.45 23.82 -11.82
N ILE A 100 -9.33 23.14 -11.58
CA ILE A 100 -8.35 23.49 -10.55
C ILE A 100 -7.50 24.68 -11.01
N ARG A 101 -7.41 25.70 -10.16
CA ARG A 101 -6.52 26.85 -10.36
C ARG A 101 -5.16 26.59 -9.70
N LYS A 102 -4.06 26.71 -10.45
CA LYS A 102 -2.70 26.41 -9.95
C LYS A 102 -2.25 27.36 -8.86
N GLU A 103 -2.77 28.58 -8.84
CA GLU A 103 -2.55 29.56 -7.78
C GLU A 103 -3.07 29.06 -6.42
N ASP A 104 -4.19 28.34 -6.39
CA ASP A 104 -4.83 27.82 -5.17
C ASP A 104 -4.14 26.57 -4.58
N VAL A 105 -3.34 25.85 -5.38
CA VAL A 105 -2.63 24.63 -4.96
C VAL A 105 -1.33 25.03 -4.26
N HIS A 106 -1.03 24.46 -3.09
CA HIS A 106 0.13 24.80 -2.26
C HIS A 106 1.19 23.68 -2.26
N SER A 107 2.43 24.06 -1.92
CA SER A 107 3.47 23.10 -1.60
C SER A 107 3.06 22.32 -0.36
N GLY A 108 2.94 21.01 -0.49
CA GLY A 108 2.48 20.12 0.56
C GLY A 108 1.07 19.56 0.33
N ASP A 109 0.28 20.03 -0.65
CA ASP A 109 -1.06 19.49 -0.88
C ASP A 109 -0.98 17.99 -1.21
N PHE A 110 -1.64 17.17 -0.38
CA PHE A 110 -1.66 15.72 -0.46
C PHE A 110 -2.71 15.27 -1.47
N LEU A 111 -2.31 14.43 -2.42
CA LEU A 111 -3.20 13.80 -3.38
C LEU A 111 -3.40 12.33 -2.99
N ALA A 112 -4.64 11.95 -2.67
CA ALA A 112 -5.03 10.56 -2.48
C ALA A 112 -5.70 10.04 -3.75
N LEU A 113 -5.23 8.90 -4.27
CA LEU A 113 -5.71 8.32 -5.51
C LEU A 113 -6.39 6.97 -5.27
N SER A 114 -7.47 6.72 -6.01
CA SER A 114 -8.14 5.43 -6.08
C SER A 114 -8.36 5.04 -7.53
N LYS A 115 -7.82 3.89 -7.93
CA LYS A 115 -8.11 3.20 -9.20
C LYS A 115 -9.03 2.02 -8.92
N ILE A 116 -9.91 1.70 -9.88
CA ILE A 116 -10.94 0.65 -9.75
C ILE A 116 -11.12 -0.19 -11.03
N ARG A 117 -10.27 -0.02 -12.05
CA ARG A 117 -10.31 -0.80 -13.31
C ARG A 117 -8.91 -1.09 -13.83
N GLY A 118 -8.74 -2.20 -14.56
CA GLY A 118 -7.46 -2.59 -15.16
C GLY A 118 -6.40 -3.06 -14.15
N ARG A 119 -5.18 -3.30 -14.64
CA ARG A 119 -4.04 -3.83 -13.85
C ARG A 119 -3.85 -3.06 -12.54
N TRP A 120 -3.73 -1.74 -12.63
CA TRP A 120 -3.53 -0.86 -11.46
C TRP A 120 -4.77 -0.79 -10.55
N GLY A 121 -5.98 -0.83 -11.10
CA GLY A 121 -7.20 -0.95 -10.28
C GLY A 121 -7.24 -2.22 -9.45
N GLY A 122 -6.87 -3.37 -10.04
CA GLY A 122 -6.81 -4.65 -9.33
C GLY A 122 -5.79 -4.67 -8.20
N PHE A 123 -4.57 -4.14 -8.43
CA PHE A 123 -3.57 -4.00 -7.36
C PHE A 123 -4.07 -3.09 -6.23
N GLN A 124 -4.59 -1.90 -6.56
CA GLN A 124 -5.08 -0.97 -5.54
C GLN A 124 -6.29 -1.52 -4.77
N THR A 125 -7.16 -2.31 -5.39
CA THR A 125 -8.26 -2.98 -4.69
C THR A 125 -7.77 -3.99 -3.66
N LEU A 126 -6.70 -4.74 -3.95
CA LEU A 126 -6.09 -5.64 -2.98
C LEU A 126 -5.34 -4.87 -1.89
N GLU A 127 -4.61 -3.81 -2.24
CA GLU A 127 -3.91 -2.93 -1.28
C GLU A 127 -4.88 -2.29 -0.28
N LYS A 128 -5.96 -1.67 -0.77
CA LYS A 128 -7.06 -1.14 0.04
C LYS A 128 -7.58 -2.19 1.03
N TRP A 129 -7.81 -3.41 0.55
CA TRP A 129 -8.31 -4.51 1.37
C TRP A 129 -7.32 -5.04 2.41
N VAL A 130 -6.00 -5.08 2.14
CA VAL A 130 -5.03 -5.55 3.14
C VAL A 130 -4.62 -4.48 4.15
N THR A 131 -4.74 -3.19 3.80
CA THR A 131 -4.39 -2.04 4.68
C THR A 131 -5.59 -1.43 5.41
N GLY A 132 -6.80 -1.62 4.91
CA GLY A 132 -8.00 -0.88 5.34
C GLY A 132 -8.10 0.53 4.77
N ALA A 133 -7.18 0.96 3.90
CA ALA A 133 -7.23 2.25 3.22
C ALA A 133 -8.29 2.25 2.10
N PHE A 134 -8.91 3.39 1.83
CA PHE A 134 -9.87 3.54 0.72
C PHE A 134 -9.25 4.20 -0.53
N ALA A 135 -8.04 4.73 -0.40
CA ALA A 135 -7.15 5.09 -1.50
C ALA A 135 -6.01 4.05 -1.62
N GLY A 136 -5.46 3.88 -2.83
CA GLY A 136 -4.40 2.92 -3.15
C GLY A 136 -3.22 3.53 -3.91
N HIS A 137 -3.07 4.85 -3.87
CA HIS A 137 -1.81 5.53 -4.21
C HIS A 137 -1.83 6.95 -3.65
N THR A 138 -0.66 7.56 -3.48
CA THR A 138 -0.53 8.93 -2.97
C THR A 138 0.57 9.72 -3.68
N ALA A 139 0.34 11.02 -3.84
CA ALA A 139 1.29 11.98 -4.41
C ALA A 139 1.23 13.30 -3.63
N VAL A 140 2.20 14.20 -3.82
CA VAL A 140 2.21 15.53 -3.18
C VAL A 140 2.54 16.64 -4.18
N CYS A 141 1.81 17.76 -4.09
CA CYS A 141 2.07 18.95 -4.87
C CYS A 141 3.27 19.73 -4.31
N LEU A 142 4.14 20.23 -5.19
CA LEU A 142 5.27 21.08 -4.83
C LEU A 142 5.33 22.29 -5.78
N LYS A 143 5.55 23.49 -5.22
CA LYS A 143 5.92 24.69 -6.00
C LYS A 143 7.42 24.96 -5.92
N ASP A 144 8.00 25.34 -7.04
CA ASP A 144 9.38 25.85 -7.11
C ASP A 144 9.46 27.36 -6.82
N GLU A 145 10.67 27.92 -6.87
CA GLU A 145 10.94 29.35 -6.61
C GLU A 145 10.33 30.30 -7.64
N ASN A 146 9.95 29.81 -8.82
CA ASN A 146 9.23 30.57 -9.85
C ASN A 146 7.70 30.41 -9.73
N GLY A 147 7.22 29.60 -8.78
CA GLY A 147 5.80 29.26 -8.61
C GLY A 147 5.29 28.18 -9.56
N THR A 148 6.16 27.52 -10.33
CA THR A 148 5.76 26.38 -11.18
C THR A 148 5.24 25.25 -10.30
N LEU A 149 4.11 24.65 -10.68
CA LEU A 149 3.49 23.56 -9.94
C LEU A 149 3.94 22.20 -10.48
N TRP A 150 4.44 21.36 -9.58
CA TRP A 150 4.93 20.01 -9.81
C TRP A 150 4.15 19.01 -8.94
N VAL A 151 4.13 17.75 -9.34
CA VAL A 151 3.64 16.62 -8.53
C VAL A 151 4.79 15.66 -8.29
N ALA A 152 4.95 15.22 -7.05
CA ALA A 152 5.98 14.29 -6.61
C ALA A 152 5.37 13.02 -6.01
N GLU A 153 5.85 11.84 -6.41
CA GLU A 153 5.33 10.55 -5.93
C GLU A 153 6.37 9.42 -6.04
N SER A 154 6.24 8.41 -5.17
CA SER A 154 6.97 7.13 -5.28
C SER A 154 6.01 6.09 -5.86
N GLY A 155 6.31 5.56 -7.04
CA GLY A 155 5.40 4.68 -7.80
C GLY A 155 5.00 5.19 -9.19
N TYR A 156 5.65 6.22 -9.73
CA TYR A 156 5.36 6.75 -11.07
C TYR A 156 5.89 5.79 -12.16
N GLU A 157 5.02 5.21 -12.98
CA GLU A 157 5.40 4.34 -14.09
C GLU A 157 6.07 5.13 -15.22
N ASN A 158 7.38 4.90 -15.45
CA ASN A 158 8.15 5.61 -16.46
C ASN A 158 7.95 5.02 -17.88
N LYS A 159 8.56 5.64 -18.90
CA LYS A 159 8.43 5.26 -20.33
C LYS A 159 8.93 3.86 -20.71
N LYS A 160 9.47 3.07 -19.76
CA LYS A 160 9.84 1.67 -19.93
C LYS A 160 8.95 0.69 -19.13
N GLY A 161 8.02 1.18 -18.32
CA GLY A 161 7.25 0.36 -17.36
C GLY A 161 7.99 0.09 -16.04
N GLU A 162 9.09 0.79 -15.75
CA GLU A 162 9.71 0.81 -14.43
C GLU A 162 8.98 1.85 -13.56
N GLU A 163 8.50 1.51 -12.37
CA GLU A 163 8.05 2.55 -11.44
C GLU A 163 9.27 3.29 -10.86
N VAL A 164 9.11 4.57 -10.52
CA VAL A 164 10.17 5.43 -10.00
C VAL A 164 9.66 6.39 -8.93
N ILE A 165 10.60 7.04 -8.23
CA ILE A 165 10.29 8.28 -7.50
C ILE A 165 10.48 9.44 -8.46
N ALA A 166 9.37 10.09 -8.85
CA ALA A 166 9.34 11.14 -9.87
C ALA A 166 9.00 12.50 -9.26
N ILE A 167 9.39 13.55 -9.99
CA ILE A 167 8.81 14.89 -9.89
C ILE A 167 8.47 15.30 -11.32
N VAL A 168 7.20 15.54 -11.60
CA VAL A 168 6.67 15.83 -12.95
C VAL A 168 5.87 17.14 -12.97
N PRO A 169 5.83 17.88 -14.09
CA PRO A 169 5.01 19.09 -14.19
C PRO A 169 3.53 18.77 -13.98
N TRP A 170 2.80 19.66 -13.29
CA TRP A 170 1.36 19.47 -13.06
C TRP A 170 0.57 19.19 -14.34
N ASP A 171 0.86 19.89 -15.44
CA ASP A 171 0.13 19.73 -16.69
C ASP A 171 0.38 18.36 -17.36
N GLU A 172 1.54 17.76 -17.14
CA GLU A 172 1.85 16.40 -17.60
C GLU A 172 1.11 15.37 -16.74
N TRP A 173 1.21 15.49 -15.41
CA TRP A 173 0.54 14.60 -14.45
C TRP A 173 -0.99 14.63 -14.59
N TRP A 174 -1.58 15.82 -14.56
CA TRP A 174 -3.02 16.03 -14.75
C TRP A 174 -3.47 15.64 -16.16
N GLY A 175 -2.63 15.91 -17.16
CA GLY A 175 -2.85 15.49 -18.55
C GLY A 175 -2.77 13.99 -18.80
N VAL A 176 -2.19 13.21 -17.87
CA VAL A 176 -2.24 11.75 -17.80
C VAL A 176 -3.48 11.31 -16.99
N ALA A 177 -3.70 11.86 -15.80
CA ALA A 177 -4.83 11.51 -14.93
C ALA A 177 -6.21 11.70 -15.62
N LEU A 178 -6.37 12.75 -16.42
CA LEU A 178 -7.58 13.00 -17.23
C LEU A 178 -7.80 12.01 -18.40
N LYS A 179 -6.78 11.21 -18.76
CA LYS A 179 -6.82 10.22 -19.86
C LYS A 179 -6.73 8.78 -19.36
N ASP A 180 -6.50 8.59 -18.07
CA ASP A 180 -6.29 7.27 -17.46
C ASP A 180 -7.59 6.46 -17.50
N ASP A 181 -7.55 5.33 -18.19
CA ASP A 181 -8.70 4.45 -18.36
C ASP A 181 -8.88 3.46 -17.20
N SER A 182 -8.12 3.58 -16.10
CA SER A 182 -8.35 2.83 -14.86
C SER A 182 -9.58 3.31 -14.05
N ASN A 183 -10.33 4.29 -14.57
CA ASN A 183 -11.33 5.09 -13.85
C ASN A 183 -10.75 5.62 -12.52
N PRO A 184 -9.83 6.59 -12.55
CA PRO A 184 -9.27 7.18 -11.34
C PRO A 184 -10.29 8.06 -10.62
N GLN A 185 -10.30 7.96 -9.30
CA GLN A 185 -10.76 9.02 -8.41
C GLN A 185 -9.52 9.68 -7.81
N VAL A 186 -9.51 11.01 -7.71
CA VAL A 186 -8.44 11.77 -7.07
C VAL A 186 -9.04 12.77 -6.11
N MET A 187 -8.56 12.73 -4.88
CA MET A 187 -8.85 13.65 -3.78
C MET A 187 -7.61 14.49 -3.49
N ALA A 188 -7.80 15.76 -3.16
CA ALA A 188 -6.78 16.66 -2.67
C ALA A 188 -7.10 17.10 -1.23
N ALA A 189 -6.09 17.05 -0.35
CA ALA A 189 -6.11 17.61 0.99
C ALA A 189 -5.05 18.71 1.08
N MET A 190 -5.47 19.94 1.37
CA MET A 190 -4.58 21.10 1.35
C MET A 190 -3.59 21.07 2.54
N SER A 191 -2.32 21.40 2.31
CA SER A 191 -1.23 21.29 3.31
C SER A 191 -0.08 22.30 3.03
N MET A 192 0.94 22.36 3.89
CA MET A 192 2.02 23.37 3.82
C MET A 192 3.44 22.79 3.95
N TRP A 193 4.34 23.28 3.07
CA TRP A 193 5.81 23.11 2.99
C TRP A 193 6.37 21.84 2.28
N THR A 194 7.70 21.74 2.12
CA THR A 194 8.29 21.41 0.78
C THR A 194 9.62 20.59 0.76
N ARG A 195 9.77 19.70 -0.26
CA ARG A 195 11.00 19.18 -0.98
C ARG A 195 11.68 17.81 -0.60
N LEU A 196 11.67 16.89 -1.60
CA LEU A 196 12.71 15.90 -2.06
C LEU A 196 13.08 14.62 -1.23
N GLN A 197 13.61 13.49 -1.78
CA GLN A 197 13.28 12.74 -3.04
C GLN A 197 13.53 11.17 -3.02
N PRO A 198 14.64 10.51 -3.49
CA PRO A 198 14.55 9.29 -4.34
C PRO A 198 15.45 8.05 -3.91
N ARG A 199 15.43 6.77 -4.41
CA ARG A 199 14.67 6.03 -5.47
C ARG A 199 14.68 4.45 -5.39
N TYR A 200 13.60 3.80 -4.94
CA TYR A 200 13.13 2.45 -5.36
C TYR A 200 13.90 1.16 -4.94
N ALA A 201 13.27 -0.02 -5.12
CA ALA A 201 13.74 -1.29 -4.54
C ALA A 201 13.30 -2.58 -5.29
N SER A 202 14.01 -3.70 -5.09
CA SER A 202 13.45 -5.06 -5.33
C SER A 202 14.03 -6.20 -4.49
N ASN A 203 15.17 -6.02 -3.81
CA ASN A 203 15.78 -7.09 -2.99
C ASN A 203 15.36 -7.06 -1.51
N MET A 204 14.57 -6.06 -1.11
CA MET A 204 14.31 -5.69 0.29
C MET A 204 13.93 -6.84 1.22
N TRP A 205 13.07 -7.78 0.83
CA TRP A 205 12.33 -8.58 1.82
C TRP A 205 13.24 -9.40 2.75
N ASN A 206 14.30 -10.02 2.20
CA ASN A 206 15.30 -10.71 3.02
C ASN A 206 16.17 -9.72 3.82
N GLU A 207 16.54 -8.58 3.24
CA GLU A 207 17.36 -7.58 3.92
C GLU A 207 16.60 -6.90 5.07
N ALA A 208 15.29 -6.67 4.92
CA ALA A 208 14.40 -6.05 5.90
C ALA A 208 14.19 -6.94 7.14
N LEU A 209 14.13 -8.25 6.93
CA LEU A 209 14.11 -9.26 7.99
C LEU A 209 15.48 -9.40 8.68
N ASN A 210 16.57 -9.29 7.91
CA ASN A 210 17.93 -9.23 8.46
C ASN A 210 18.14 -8.00 9.35
N LYS A 211 17.73 -6.79 8.91
CA LYS A 211 17.80 -5.56 9.71
C LYS A 211 17.02 -5.69 11.03
N ARG A 212 15.79 -6.23 10.98
CA ARG A 212 14.98 -6.54 12.17
C ARG A 212 15.63 -7.55 13.13
N LEU A 213 16.38 -8.53 12.60
CA LEU A 213 17.20 -9.44 13.41
C LEU A 213 18.56 -8.87 13.84
N GLY A 214 18.99 -7.71 13.32
CA GLY A 214 20.38 -7.26 13.48
C GLY A 214 21.40 -8.26 12.92
N THR A 215 21.06 -8.92 11.81
CA THR A 215 21.93 -9.85 11.07
C THR A 215 22.19 -9.30 9.66
N GLU A 216 23.10 -9.96 8.93
CA GLU A 216 23.39 -9.65 7.53
C GLU A 216 23.34 -10.93 6.70
N GLN A 217 22.84 -10.80 5.46
CA GLN A 217 22.97 -11.81 4.39
C GLN A 217 22.39 -13.21 4.68
N LEU A 218 21.57 -13.38 5.72
CA LEU A 218 20.78 -14.60 5.91
C LEU A 218 19.70 -14.71 4.83
N ASP A 219 19.51 -15.91 4.28
CA ASP A 219 18.35 -16.24 3.46
C ASP A 219 17.10 -16.46 4.33
N LEU A 220 15.93 -16.68 3.73
CA LEU A 220 14.69 -16.86 4.49
C LEU A 220 14.74 -18.09 5.43
N HIS A 221 15.44 -19.16 5.06
CA HIS A 221 15.63 -20.31 5.93
C HIS A 221 16.54 -19.96 7.14
N GLY A 222 17.64 -19.26 6.91
CA GLY A 222 18.53 -18.75 7.96
C GLY A 222 17.84 -17.75 8.89
N ILE A 223 17.02 -16.84 8.36
CA ILE A 223 16.18 -15.90 9.12
C ILE A 223 15.24 -16.67 10.05
N ILE A 224 14.48 -17.65 9.55
CA ILE A 224 13.55 -18.45 10.37
C ILE A 224 14.32 -19.21 11.44
N SER A 225 15.42 -19.88 11.08
CA SER A 225 16.27 -20.64 12.00
C SER A 225 16.85 -19.77 13.12
N GLU A 226 17.31 -18.55 12.80
CA GLU A 226 17.85 -17.58 13.76
C GLU A 226 16.74 -16.99 14.66
N THR A 227 15.54 -16.81 14.12
CA THR A 227 14.35 -16.35 14.87
C THR A 227 13.96 -17.38 15.92
N GLU A 228 13.88 -18.66 15.53
CA GLU A 228 13.62 -19.79 16.44
C GLU A 228 14.75 -19.95 17.49
N ARG A 229 16.03 -19.81 17.08
CA ARG A 229 17.19 -19.87 17.99
C ARG A 229 17.15 -18.77 19.06
N ARG A 230 16.51 -17.63 18.78
CA ARG A 230 16.28 -16.53 19.73
C ARG A 230 15.01 -16.69 20.56
N GLY A 231 14.25 -17.77 20.40
CA GLY A 231 12.99 -18.02 21.10
C GLY A 231 11.85 -17.10 20.64
N MET A 232 11.96 -16.54 19.43
CA MET A 232 10.98 -15.65 18.81
C MET A 232 10.16 -16.42 17.77
N SER A 233 8.92 -16.00 17.51
CA SER A 233 8.14 -16.47 16.36
C SER A 233 8.31 -15.55 15.15
N PHE A 234 8.17 -16.07 13.92
CA PHE A 234 8.27 -15.25 12.71
C PHE A 234 7.25 -14.09 12.68
N ASN A 235 6.07 -14.27 13.28
CA ASN A 235 5.09 -13.18 13.44
C ASN A 235 5.61 -12.06 14.36
N GLN A 236 6.37 -12.37 15.40
CA GLN A 236 6.98 -11.36 16.28
C GLN A 236 8.15 -10.63 15.59
N LEU A 237 8.87 -11.32 14.69
CA LEU A 237 9.87 -10.66 13.83
C LEU A 237 9.19 -9.64 12.91
N LEU A 238 8.06 -10.00 12.30
CA LEU A 238 7.28 -9.09 11.45
C LEU A 238 6.68 -7.88 12.20
N THR A 239 6.51 -7.96 13.52
CA THR A 239 6.07 -6.82 14.36
C THR A 239 7.21 -5.93 14.88
N ILE A 240 8.45 -6.11 14.42
CA ILE A 240 9.52 -5.14 14.69
C ILE A 240 9.38 -3.98 13.69
N PRO A 241 9.18 -2.73 14.14
CA PRO A 241 8.96 -1.60 13.23
C PRO A 241 10.15 -1.32 12.31
N GLU A 242 9.86 -1.02 11.04
CA GLU A 242 10.79 -0.37 10.12
C GLU A 242 11.24 0.98 10.72
N GLN A 243 12.49 1.37 10.49
CA GLN A 243 13.02 2.66 10.95
C GLN A 243 13.31 3.55 9.73
N ASP A 244 12.93 4.82 9.77
CA ASP A 244 13.15 5.79 8.68
C ASP A 244 14.64 5.98 8.34
N GLU A 245 15.53 5.64 9.29
CA GLU A 245 16.99 5.70 9.16
C GLU A 245 17.60 4.48 8.42
N TRP A 246 16.85 3.40 8.18
CA TRP A 246 17.39 2.19 7.54
C TRP A 246 17.67 2.41 6.04
N GLU A 247 18.92 2.17 5.65
CA GLU A 247 19.37 2.16 4.26
C GLU A 247 19.63 0.72 3.82
N TYR A 248 19.11 0.36 2.65
CA TYR A 248 19.22 -0.95 2.01
C TYR A 248 20.38 -1.00 1.02
N SER A 249 20.73 -2.20 0.56
CA SER A 249 21.75 -2.42 -0.48
C SER A 249 21.44 -1.73 -1.82
N ASP A 250 20.16 -1.42 -2.11
CA ASP A 250 19.70 -0.62 -3.24
C ASP A 250 19.41 0.88 -2.90
N GLY A 251 19.60 1.30 -1.64
CA GLY A 251 19.44 2.68 -1.16
C GLY A 251 18.33 2.84 -0.11
N LYS A 252 17.73 4.03 0.03
CA LYS A 252 16.50 4.17 0.83
C LYS A 252 15.29 3.73 0.01
N SER A 253 14.55 2.76 0.56
CA SER A 253 13.22 2.41 0.05
C SER A 253 12.14 3.24 0.74
N THR A 254 11.07 3.54 0.01
CA THR A 254 9.91 4.24 0.55
C THR A 254 8.67 3.99 -0.30
N THR A 255 7.55 3.71 0.36
CA THR A 255 6.22 3.66 -0.25
C THR A 255 5.79 5.06 -0.73
N CYS A 256 4.70 5.13 -1.51
CA CYS A 256 4.10 6.41 -1.94
C CYS A 256 3.79 7.32 -0.75
N VAL A 257 3.25 6.74 0.33
CA VAL A 257 2.80 7.45 1.52
C VAL A 257 3.94 7.82 2.46
N ALA A 258 4.86 6.88 2.75
CA ALA A 258 6.02 7.15 3.59
C ALA A 258 6.92 8.24 2.97
N PHE A 259 6.95 8.33 1.63
CA PHE A 259 7.72 9.36 0.91
C PHE A 259 7.21 10.77 1.21
N ILE A 260 5.88 10.93 1.26
CA ILE A 260 5.24 12.22 1.54
C ILE A 260 5.33 12.54 3.04
N LEU A 261 5.07 11.56 3.89
CA LEU A 261 5.17 11.74 5.34
C LEU A 261 6.62 12.00 5.79
N ALA A 262 7.64 11.51 5.08
CA ALA A 262 9.04 11.84 5.34
C ALA A 262 9.33 13.32 5.04
N MET A 263 8.78 13.86 3.96
CA MET A 263 8.83 15.32 3.70
C MET A 263 8.09 16.12 4.78
N TYR A 264 6.96 15.62 5.31
CA TYR A 264 6.25 16.26 6.43
C TYR A 264 7.03 16.18 7.76
N LYS A 265 7.71 15.05 8.03
CA LYS A 265 8.60 14.84 9.19
C LYS A 265 9.79 15.81 9.13
N ALA A 266 10.44 15.93 7.97
CA ALA A 266 11.50 16.90 7.72
C ALA A 266 11.01 18.37 7.81
N ALA A 267 9.77 18.66 7.40
CA ALA A 267 9.14 19.97 7.55
C ALA A 267 8.64 20.27 8.99
N GLY A 268 8.79 19.33 9.94
CA GLY A 268 8.42 19.52 11.33
C GLY A 268 6.92 19.37 11.66
N VAL A 269 6.10 18.87 10.73
CA VAL A 269 4.64 18.65 10.91
C VAL A 269 4.34 17.73 12.10
N PHE A 270 5.22 16.77 12.37
CA PHE A 270 5.09 15.80 13.47
C PHE A 270 5.65 16.29 14.81
N ALA A 271 6.14 17.53 14.93
CA ALA A 271 6.68 18.05 16.19
C ALA A 271 5.61 18.10 17.31
N PRO A 272 5.94 17.74 18.57
CA PRO A 272 7.26 17.41 19.11
C PRO A 272 7.67 15.93 18.95
N PHE A 273 6.90 15.12 18.24
CA PHE A 273 7.05 13.66 18.17
C PHE A 273 7.96 13.17 17.02
N THR A 274 8.63 14.07 16.29
CA THR A 274 9.49 13.80 15.13
C THR A 274 10.44 12.61 15.35
N GLU A 275 11.19 12.59 16.45
CA GLU A 275 12.17 11.54 16.79
C GLU A 275 11.54 10.20 17.23
N SER A 276 10.21 10.13 17.27
CA SER A 276 9.42 9.00 17.80
C SER A 276 8.25 8.62 16.90
N ILE A 277 8.28 9.02 15.63
CA ILE A 277 7.31 8.58 14.62
C ILE A 277 8.12 8.04 13.45
N GLN A 278 8.03 6.73 13.20
CA GLN A 278 8.59 6.10 12.01
C GLN A 278 7.55 6.13 10.89
N VAL A 279 7.76 6.98 9.88
CA VAL A 279 6.78 7.16 8.80
C VAL A 279 6.76 6.00 7.80
N THR A 280 7.80 5.16 7.81
CA THR A 280 7.83 3.88 7.11
C THR A 280 6.71 2.91 7.52
N GLU A 281 6.21 3.01 8.76
CA GLU A 281 5.13 2.13 9.28
C GLU A 281 3.71 2.60 8.88
N PHE A 282 3.57 3.74 8.19
CA PHE A 282 2.26 4.32 7.88
C PHE A 282 1.68 3.75 6.60
N THR A 283 0.41 3.32 6.66
CA THR A 283 -0.39 3.04 5.48
C THR A 283 -1.01 4.31 4.91
N ILE A 284 -1.62 4.22 3.72
CA ILE A 284 -2.41 5.31 3.13
C ILE A 284 -3.56 5.74 4.07
N ARG A 285 -4.15 4.81 4.83
CA ARG A 285 -5.18 5.11 5.84
C ARG A 285 -4.63 6.02 6.93
N ASP A 286 -3.47 5.68 7.47
CA ASP A 286 -2.89 6.44 8.56
C ASP A 286 -2.59 7.88 8.12
N ALA A 287 -2.04 8.05 6.91
CA ALA A 287 -1.78 9.38 6.36
C ALA A 287 -3.03 10.25 6.16
N TYR A 288 -4.15 9.72 5.65
CA TYR A 288 -5.36 10.54 5.47
C TYR A 288 -6.16 10.71 6.76
N THR A 289 -5.96 9.87 7.79
CA THR A 289 -6.61 10.01 9.10
C THR A 289 -5.87 10.99 10.03
N LEU A 290 -4.59 11.29 9.77
CA LEU A 290 -3.83 12.34 10.47
C LEU A 290 -4.56 13.68 10.46
N ARG A 291 -4.70 14.29 11.65
CA ARG A 291 -5.31 15.61 11.83
C ARG A 291 -4.30 16.74 11.55
N ILE A 292 -3.93 16.86 10.27
CA ILE A 292 -2.95 17.84 9.77
C ILE A 292 -3.46 18.68 8.58
N PHE A 293 -4.64 18.37 8.06
CA PHE A 293 -5.24 19.04 6.90
C PHE A 293 -6.22 20.14 7.31
N GLU A 294 -6.47 21.11 6.44
CA GLU A 294 -7.42 22.20 6.70
C GLU A 294 -8.87 21.68 6.80
N ASP A 295 -9.51 21.84 7.97
CA ASP A 295 -10.92 21.48 8.21
C ASP A 295 -11.88 22.67 8.05
N ASN A 296 -11.37 23.91 8.02
CA ASN A 296 -12.19 25.10 7.85
C ASN A 296 -12.50 25.39 6.37
N ARG A 297 -13.68 24.94 5.93
CA ARG A 297 -14.24 25.16 4.58
C ARG A 297 -14.19 26.62 4.08
N THR A 298 -14.18 27.64 4.95
CA THR A 298 -14.06 29.05 4.52
C THR A 298 -12.68 29.44 3.98
N ARG A 299 -11.67 28.58 4.16
CA ARG A 299 -10.31 28.75 3.63
C ARG A 299 -10.05 27.88 2.39
N LEU A 300 -10.94 26.94 2.08
CA LEU A 300 -10.77 26.05 0.94
C LEU A 300 -11.06 26.80 -0.39
N PRO A 301 -10.40 26.45 -1.50
CA PRO A 301 -10.62 27.09 -2.79
C PRO A 301 -12.06 26.95 -3.30
N GLY A 302 -12.56 27.94 -4.06
CA GLY A 302 -13.94 27.92 -4.57
C GLY A 302 -14.30 26.78 -5.52
N TRP A 303 -13.33 26.02 -6.03
CA TRP A 303 -13.54 24.77 -6.79
C TRP A 303 -13.53 23.51 -5.92
N CYS A 304 -13.15 23.61 -4.64
CA CYS A 304 -13.25 22.54 -3.65
C CYS A 304 -14.71 22.44 -3.15
N ASN A 305 -15.58 21.93 -4.02
CA ASN A 305 -17.03 22.01 -3.86
C ASN A 305 -17.60 20.93 -2.92
N GLY A 306 -17.07 20.86 -1.69
CA GLY A 306 -17.41 19.82 -0.69
C GLY A 306 -18.89 19.80 -0.28
N ASP A 307 -19.65 20.87 -0.53
CA ASP A 307 -21.10 20.91 -0.32
C ASP A 307 -21.92 20.22 -1.42
N ALA A 308 -21.37 20.06 -2.63
CA ALA A 308 -22.06 19.38 -3.72
C ALA A 308 -22.02 17.85 -3.60
N ASP A 309 -20.87 17.30 -3.19
CA ASP A 309 -20.69 15.86 -2.95
C ASP A 309 -20.97 15.43 -1.49
N GLY A 310 -20.95 16.39 -0.55
CA GLY A 310 -21.11 16.17 0.90
C GLY A 310 -19.80 15.82 1.64
N LEU A 311 -18.64 15.96 1.00
CA LEU A 311 -17.35 15.44 1.47
C LEU A 311 -16.60 16.44 2.39
N PRO A 312 -15.74 15.94 3.30
CA PRO A 312 -14.88 16.78 4.14
C PRO A 312 -13.56 17.20 3.47
N PHE A 313 -13.36 16.85 2.19
CA PHE A 313 -12.15 17.11 1.40
C PHE A 313 -12.48 17.44 -0.06
N CYS A 314 -11.48 17.90 -0.82
CA CYS A 314 -11.63 18.30 -2.21
C CYS A 314 -11.52 17.09 -3.16
N GLN A 315 -12.63 16.46 -3.56
CA GLN A 315 -12.55 15.46 -4.65
C GLN A 315 -12.47 16.15 -6.02
N ILE A 316 -11.31 16.07 -6.64
CA ILE A 316 -10.98 16.78 -7.88
C ILE A 316 -11.17 15.96 -9.16
N LEU A 317 -11.19 14.63 -9.07
CA LEU A 317 -11.43 13.73 -10.20
C LEU A 317 -12.25 12.49 -9.80
N GLY A 318 -13.03 11.96 -10.74
CA GLY A 318 -13.61 10.62 -10.70
C GLY A 318 -15.14 10.56 -10.75
N GLU A 319 -15.67 9.49 -11.34
CA GLU A 319 -17.10 9.20 -11.48
C GLU A 319 -17.79 8.90 -10.14
N TYR A 320 -17.08 8.25 -9.22
CA TYR A 320 -17.59 7.83 -7.92
C TYR A 320 -17.08 8.75 -6.81
N LYS A 321 -17.88 8.94 -5.76
CA LYS A 321 -17.42 9.59 -4.54
C LYS A 321 -16.29 8.79 -3.92
N MET A 322 -15.24 9.47 -3.49
CA MET A 322 -14.24 8.86 -2.61
C MET A 322 -14.77 8.85 -1.18
N GLU A 323 -14.59 7.73 -0.50
CA GLU A 323 -14.72 7.62 0.94
C GLU A 323 -13.31 7.63 1.53
N LEU A 324 -13.12 8.32 2.65
CA LEU A 324 -11.90 8.22 3.46
C LEU A 324 -12.34 8.19 4.94
N PRO A 325 -12.69 7.01 5.49
CA PRO A 325 -13.18 6.89 6.85
C PRO A 325 -12.19 7.46 7.87
N GLU A 326 -12.67 8.18 8.89
CA GLU A 326 -11.82 8.83 9.91
C GLU A 326 -10.88 9.94 9.37
N TYR A 327 -11.08 10.43 8.14
CA TYR A 327 -10.28 11.51 7.54
C TYR A 327 -10.08 12.72 8.48
N ASN A 328 -8.81 13.15 8.64
CA ASN A 328 -8.40 14.32 9.41
C ASN A 328 -8.84 14.32 10.89
N THR A 329 -8.92 13.15 11.54
CA THR A 329 -9.40 13.02 12.94
C THR A 329 -8.32 12.75 13.99
N ILE A 330 -7.25 12.02 13.65
CA ILE A 330 -6.28 11.49 14.61
C ILE A 330 -5.10 12.46 14.79
N GLN A 331 -4.94 13.04 15.98
CA GLN A 331 -3.75 13.85 16.29
C GLN A 331 -2.49 12.98 16.37
N PRO A 332 -1.32 13.44 15.89
CA PRO A 332 -0.04 12.77 16.11
C PRO A 332 0.29 12.57 17.60
N TYR A 333 0.98 11.47 17.91
CA TYR A 333 1.60 11.19 19.22
C TYR A 333 2.79 10.23 19.02
N ALA A 334 3.64 10.09 20.05
CA ALA A 334 4.83 9.24 20.00
C ALA A 334 4.51 7.74 19.78
N ASN A 335 5.30 7.09 18.94
CA ASN A 335 5.26 5.68 18.53
C ASN A 335 3.93 5.29 17.87
N MET A 336 3.34 6.22 17.11
CA MET A 336 2.08 6.06 16.39
C MET A 336 2.16 4.93 15.35
N ASN A 337 1.12 4.09 15.31
CA ASN A 337 0.93 2.95 14.38
C ASN A 337 1.81 1.71 14.62
N GLU A 338 3.01 1.85 15.21
CA GLU A 338 3.95 0.74 15.50
C GLU A 338 3.34 -0.45 16.25
N ASN A 339 2.22 -0.24 16.95
CA ASN A 339 1.53 -1.24 17.76
C ASN A 339 0.03 -1.41 17.36
N CYS A 340 -0.39 -0.90 16.20
CA CYS A 340 -1.80 -0.95 15.79
C CYS A 340 -2.22 -2.25 15.09
N PRO A 341 -3.39 -2.82 15.41
CA PRO A 341 -4.01 -3.87 14.61
C PRO A 341 -4.55 -3.27 13.29
N SER A 342 -3.98 -3.69 12.16
CA SER A 342 -4.37 -3.22 10.82
C SER A 342 -5.06 -4.30 9.97
N SER A 343 -5.27 -5.50 10.49
CA SER A 343 -5.69 -6.66 9.69
C SER A 343 -7.15 -6.62 9.20
N PRO A 344 -7.44 -7.10 7.97
CA PRO A 344 -8.82 -7.32 7.52
C PRO A 344 -9.52 -8.42 8.33
N PRO A 345 -10.87 -8.39 8.42
CA PRO A 345 -11.78 -7.42 7.82
C PRO A 345 -12.16 -6.26 8.76
N THR A 346 -11.55 -6.15 9.95
CA THR A 346 -12.00 -5.22 10.99
C THR A 346 -11.16 -3.95 11.10
N TYR A 347 -9.87 -3.99 10.75
CA TYR A 347 -8.94 -2.85 10.78
C TYR A 347 -8.99 -2.05 12.10
N SER A 348 -9.21 -2.79 13.21
CA SER A 348 -9.58 -2.24 14.51
C SER A 348 -8.44 -1.43 15.13
N ARG A 349 -8.64 -0.12 15.27
CA ARG A 349 -7.62 0.82 15.76
C ARG A 349 -7.93 1.31 17.19
N PRO A 350 -7.32 0.71 18.24
CA PRO A 350 -7.41 1.23 19.61
C PRO A 350 -6.95 2.67 19.77
N LEU A 351 -7.39 3.31 20.86
CA LEU A 351 -6.87 4.60 21.29
C LEU A 351 -5.42 4.46 21.77
N ARG A 352 -4.47 5.05 21.04
CA ARG A 352 -3.03 5.07 21.35
C ARG A 352 -2.34 3.69 21.33
N CYS A 353 -2.79 2.81 20.45
CA CYS A 353 -1.86 2.40 19.39
C CYS A 353 -1.76 3.58 18.42
#